data_AF-A0A512PGE0-F1
#
_entry.id   AF-A0A512PGE0-F1
#
_cell.length_a   1.000
_cell.length_b   1.000
_cell.length_c   1.000
_cell.angle_alpha   90.00
_cell.angle_beta   90.00
_cell.angle_gamma   90.00
#
_symmetry.space_group_name_H-M   'P 1'
#
loop_
_entity.id
_entity.type
_entity.pdbx_description
1 polymer ?
#
loop_
_entity_poly.entity_id
_entity_poly.type
_entity_poly.pdbx_seq_one_letter_code
_entity_poly.pdbx_strand_id
1 'polypeptide(L)'
;MSVDLSRALRDAADRAPLRGLDGQSLADRIHRRRTVRTTARAALGVGLVGAVVVAAVHLNGLDGRVHPVPPAVPTSSPGPTSTPTASPSPTPTTTPTVLPVGDPTRPFGACGAEVTAEPQDPVDDRFDIVAELGAASLEAGRPLTYQGSIGADVEHPAAVPSAGPRLAVSRDGVVVATIEPADDDTPAWERRLGAGLEVEIHARAAQLSVCDAGQQGVSVGHALPAGEYEVQPWARVSVLESSDATSLEALDDAGFDQLVRDQGSLRTVLGTPVPLLITGAADLPVQVPQPALDLTPAAAAPACGGPAPTAPGRAAGLSLALVPNAPPVGEVGREVPVDAQAALIYDGPGQLRALLDLWVTYWIVQDGVVVGSTWVQTDASTVRLAMDGGVPHPLDANPLTLTACSEAGPSDVPLPAGTYTVYPSVWTLSLQVHAAGRTHDVQPLSSEPGMVLGAPFTVTVG
;
A
#
# COMPACT_ATOMS: atom_id res chain seq x y z
N MET A 1 22.20 -13.98 -37.50
CA MET A 1 21.03 -14.16 -38.38
C MET A 1 19.93 -13.26 -37.84
N SER A 2 19.64 -12.11 -38.46
CA SER A 2 18.59 -11.20 -37.98
C SER A 2 17.23 -11.74 -38.41
N VAL A 3 16.38 -12.07 -37.44
CA VAL A 3 15.00 -12.44 -37.71
C VAL A 3 14.26 -11.18 -38.14
N ASP A 4 13.72 -11.19 -39.36
CA ASP A 4 12.98 -10.09 -39.96
C ASP A 4 11.60 -9.97 -39.28
N LEU A 5 11.57 -9.16 -38.20
CA LEU A 5 10.38 -8.84 -37.40
C LEU A 5 9.22 -8.33 -38.26
N SER A 6 9.51 -7.63 -39.36
CA SER A 6 8.49 -7.12 -40.28
C SER A 6 7.76 -8.26 -40.99
N ARG A 7 8.45 -9.37 -41.26
CA ARG A 7 7.87 -10.55 -41.89
C ARG A 7 7.04 -11.36 -40.89
N ALA A 8 7.50 -11.50 -39.65
CA ALA A 8 6.75 -12.17 -38.59
C ALA A 8 5.44 -11.44 -38.25
N LEU A 9 5.44 -10.10 -38.26
CA LEU A 9 4.24 -9.30 -38.02
C LEU A 9 3.24 -9.36 -39.17
N ARG A 10 3.69 -9.39 -40.44
CA ARG A 10 2.79 -9.60 -41.59
C ARG A 10 2.19 -11.00 -41.61
N ASP A 11 2.98 -12.03 -41.33
CA ASP A 11 2.46 -13.41 -41.25
C ASP A 11 1.45 -13.58 -40.10
N ALA A 12 1.59 -12.82 -39.01
CA ALA A 12 0.61 -12.80 -37.92
C ALA A 12 -0.68 -12.06 -38.31
N ALA A 13 -0.58 -10.98 -39.09
CA ALA A 13 -1.73 -10.23 -39.58
C ALA A 13 -2.53 -11.02 -40.65
N ASP A 14 -1.84 -11.74 -41.54
CA ASP A 14 -2.48 -12.48 -42.64
C ASP A 14 -3.15 -13.80 -42.21
N ARG A 15 -2.79 -14.36 -41.05
CA ARG A 15 -3.34 -15.64 -40.54
C ARG A 15 -4.55 -15.48 -39.63
N ALA A 16 -5.05 -14.27 -39.40
CA ALA A 16 -6.27 -14.06 -38.62
C ALA A 16 -7.46 -13.77 -39.56
N PRO A 17 -8.28 -14.79 -39.94
CA PRO A 17 -9.51 -14.53 -40.66
C PRO A 17 -10.49 -13.78 -39.75
N LEU A 18 -10.58 -12.47 -39.92
CA LEU A 18 -11.58 -11.59 -39.28
C LEU A 18 -12.96 -11.76 -39.94
N ARG A 19 -13.50 -12.97 -39.94
CA ARG A 19 -14.90 -13.22 -40.34
C ARG A 19 -15.61 -13.99 -39.23
N GLY A 20 -16.53 -13.30 -38.56
CA GLY A 20 -17.44 -13.91 -37.59
C GLY A 20 -17.01 -13.82 -36.13
N LEU A 21 -16.42 -12.69 -35.70
CA LEU A 21 -16.36 -12.38 -34.28
C LEU A 21 -17.70 -11.79 -33.86
N ASP A 22 -18.56 -12.65 -33.31
CA ASP A 22 -19.75 -12.25 -32.58
C ASP A 22 -19.38 -11.21 -31.52
N GLY A 23 -20.11 -10.10 -31.46
CA GLY A 23 -19.86 -9.01 -30.51
C GLY A 23 -19.82 -9.48 -29.06
N GLN A 24 -20.55 -10.56 -28.72
CA GLN A 24 -20.48 -11.17 -27.39
C GLN A 24 -19.13 -11.86 -27.14
N SER A 25 -18.52 -12.50 -28.14
CA SER A 25 -17.21 -13.15 -28.00
C SER A 25 -16.05 -12.15 -27.86
N LEU A 26 -16.22 -10.93 -28.39
CA LEU A 26 -15.26 -9.84 -28.24
C LEU A 26 -15.41 -9.17 -26.86
N ALA A 27 -16.65 -8.94 -26.42
CA ALA A 27 -16.97 -8.44 -25.09
C ALA A 27 -16.49 -9.43 -24.01
N ASP A 28 -16.73 -10.73 -24.17
CA ASP A 28 -16.24 -11.76 -23.24
C ASP A 28 -14.70 -11.81 -23.22
N ARG A 29 -14.01 -11.54 -24.33
CA ARG A 29 -12.55 -11.55 -24.38
C ARG A 29 -11.92 -10.28 -23.81
N ILE A 30 -12.60 -9.14 -23.95
CA ILE A 30 -12.23 -7.86 -23.32
C ILE A 30 -12.50 -7.93 -21.82
N HIS A 31 -13.67 -8.40 -21.41
CA HIS A 31 -13.98 -8.69 -20.01
C HIS A 31 -13.00 -9.70 -19.45
N ARG A 32 -12.70 -10.82 -20.09
CA ARG A 32 -11.73 -11.80 -19.58
C ARG A 32 -10.30 -11.26 -19.52
N ARG A 33 -9.89 -10.33 -20.40
CA ARG A 33 -8.59 -9.63 -20.27
C ARG A 33 -8.58 -8.58 -19.16
N ARG A 34 -9.71 -7.89 -18.93
CA ARG A 34 -9.90 -6.98 -17.81
C ARG A 34 -9.92 -7.74 -16.49
N THR A 35 -10.77 -8.76 -16.38
CA THR A 35 -10.85 -9.68 -15.24
C THR A 35 -9.50 -10.30 -14.99
N VAL A 36 -8.77 -10.85 -15.98
CA VAL A 36 -7.44 -11.45 -15.72
C VAL A 36 -6.39 -10.42 -15.28
N ARG A 37 -6.49 -9.14 -15.65
CA ARG A 37 -5.55 -8.10 -15.18
C ARG A 37 -5.91 -7.49 -13.82
N THR A 38 -7.21 -7.39 -13.48
CA THR A 38 -7.64 -6.98 -12.14
C THR A 38 -7.61 -8.14 -11.15
N THR A 39 -7.92 -9.37 -11.55
CA THR A 39 -7.73 -10.58 -10.71
C THR A 39 -6.28 -11.01 -10.59
N ALA A 40 -5.38 -10.68 -11.53
CA ALA A 40 -3.94 -10.80 -11.28
C ALA A 40 -3.42 -9.82 -10.22
N ARG A 41 -4.23 -8.82 -9.81
CA ARG A 41 -3.92 -7.91 -8.70
C ARG A 41 -4.85 -8.04 -7.49
N ALA A 42 -5.99 -8.72 -7.59
CA ALA A 42 -6.97 -8.86 -6.51
C ALA A 42 -7.37 -10.32 -6.19
N ALA A 43 -6.80 -11.33 -6.86
CA ALA A 43 -7.13 -12.73 -6.61
C ALA A 43 -5.88 -13.60 -6.56
N LEU A 44 -5.18 -13.58 -5.42
CA LEU A 44 -4.69 -14.76 -4.69
C LEU A 44 -4.22 -14.33 -3.29
N GLY A 45 -5.08 -13.62 -2.55
CA GLY A 45 -4.90 -13.26 -1.14
C GLY A 45 -5.99 -13.81 -0.21
N VAL A 46 -6.76 -14.83 -0.63
CA VAL A 46 -7.64 -15.57 0.30
C VAL A 46 -6.88 -16.80 0.80
N GLY A 47 -6.03 -16.59 1.79
CA GLY A 47 -5.24 -17.66 2.40
C GLY A 47 -4.57 -17.21 3.68
N LEU A 48 -5.25 -17.41 4.81
CA LEU A 48 -4.71 -17.33 6.18
C LEU A 48 -3.87 -16.07 6.49
N VAL A 49 -4.53 -14.98 6.84
CA VAL A 49 -3.92 -13.95 7.69
C VAL A 49 -3.71 -14.57 9.07
N GLY A 50 -2.59 -15.28 9.24
CA GLY A 50 -1.99 -15.43 10.56
C GLY A 50 -1.65 -14.02 11.02
N ALA A 51 -2.10 -13.64 12.21
CA ALA A 51 -1.72 -12.38 12.84
C ALA A 51 -0.19 -12.27 12.81
N VAL A 52 0.35 -11.47 11.88
CA VAL A 52 1.77 -11.17 11.84
C VAL A 52 2.02 -10.23 13.00
N VAL A 53 2.37 -10.80 14.15
CA VAL A 53 3.02 -10.05 15.22
C VAL A 53 4.42 -9.75 14.69
N VAL A 54 4.55 -8.68 13.91
CA VAL A 54 5.84 -8.00 13.74
C VAL A 54 6.14 -7.42 15.11
N ALA A 55 6.74 -8.23 15.98
CA ALA A 55 7.40 -7.72 17.15
C ALA A 55 8.50 -6.81 16.61
N ALA A 56 8.25 -5.50 16.62
CA ALA A 56 9.25 -4.49 16.37
C ALA A 56 10.33 -4.65 17.44
N VAL A 57 11.31 -5.51 17.16
CA VAL A 57 12.55 -5.57 17.92
C VAL A 57 13.29 -4.29 17.55
N HIS A 58 12.97 -3.22 18.29
CA HIS A 58 13.84 -2.07 18.43
C HIS A 58 15.17 -2.59 19.00
N LEU A 59 16.10 -2.96 18.13
CA LEU A 59 17.52 -3.09 18.45
C LEU A 59 18.08 -1.68 18.65
N ASN A 60 17.69 -1.05 19.76
CA ASN A 60 18.46 0.05 20.32
C ASN A 60 19.76 -0.56 20.88
N GLY A 61 20.87 -0.18 20.26
CA GLY A 61 22.20 -0.60 20.67
C GLY A 61 22.53 -0.20 22.11
N LEU A 62 23.33 -1.03 22.77
CA LEU A 62 24.15 -0.63 23.91
C LEU A 62 25.51 -1.33 23.81
N ASP A 63 26.54 -0.52 23.55
CA ASP A 63 27.94 -0.82 23.81
C ASP A 63 28.10 -1.27 25.28
N GLY A 64 28.27 -2.58 25.49
CA GLY A 64 28.52 -3.17 26.79
C GLY A 64 29.96 -2.95 27.26
N ARG A 65 30.27 -1.74 27.74
CA ARG A 65 31.41 -1.56 28.66
C ARG A 65 31.05 -2.21 30.00
N VAL A 66 31.57 -3.42 30.22
CA VAL A 66 31.48 -4.13 31.50
C VAL A 66 32.33 -3.39 32.53
N HIS A 67 31.69 -2.64 33.43
CA HIS A 67 32.33 -2.20 34.67
C HIS A 67 32.17 -3.28 35.76
N PRO A 68 33.25 -3.63 36.51
CA PRO A 68 33.15 -4.60 37.58
C PRO A 68 32.31 -4.06 38.73
N VAL A 69 31.24 -4.79 39.08
CA VAL A 69 30.39 -4.50 40.25
C VAL A 69 31.10 -5.00 41.52
N PRO A 70 31.24 -4.18 42.58
CA PRO A 70 31.85 -4.61 43.84
C PRO A 70 30.94 -5.57 44.63
N PRO A 71 31.52 -6.43 45.50
CA PRO A 71 30.76 -7.48 46.20
C PRO A 71 29.74 -6.89 47.20
N ALA A 72 28.53 -7.46 47.20
CA ALA A 72 27.42 -7.04 48.03
C ALA A 72 27.66 -7.32 49.52
N VAL A 73 27.32 -6.34 50.36
CA VAL A 73 27.24 -6.44 51.82
C VAL A 73 25.89 -7.07 52.20
N PRO A 74 25.82 -8.02 53.15
CA PRO A 74 24.54 -8.63 53.56
C PRO A 74 23.65 -7.62 54.29
N THR A 75 22.55 -7.22 53.64
CA THR A 75 21.51 -6.37 54.23
C THR A 75 20.51 -7.23 55.00
N SER A 76 20.29 -6.87 56.26
CA SER A 76 19.29 -7.47 57.14
C SER A 76 17.86 -7.24 56.63
N SER A 77 17.08 -8.33 56.62
CA SER A 77 15.67 -8.36 56.18
C SER A 77 14.76 -7.65 57.20
N PRO A 78 14.00 -6.60 56.82
CA PRO A 78 12.95 -6.05 57.66
C PRO A 78 11.67 -6.91 57.56
N GLY A 79 11.00 -7.08 58.70
CA GLY A 79 9.82 -7.94 58.86
C GLY A 79 8.59 -7.50 58.05
N PRO A 80 7.58 -8.39 57.94
CA PRO A 80 6.42 -8.21 57.07
C PRO A 80 5.60 -6.99 57.52
N THR A 81 5.55 -5.97 56.67
CA THR A 81 4.62 -4.85 56.80
C THR A 81 3.28 -5.28 56.22
N SER A 82 2.20 -5.12 57.00
CA SER A 82 0.83 -5.45 56.60
C SER A 82 0.41 -4.66 55.36
N THR A 83 0.21 -5.36 54.25
CA THR A 83 -0.33 -4.80 53.01
C THR A 83 -1.76 -4.30 53.24
N PRO A 84 -2.08 -3.02 52.97
CA PRO A 84 -3.45 -2.54 53.04
C PRO A 84 -4.31 -3.26 51.99
N THR A 85 -5.44 -3.81 52.43
CA THR A 85 -6.47 -4.39 51.56
C THR A 85 -6.93 -3.36 50.54
N ALA A 86 -6.75 -3.65 49.25
CA ALA A 86 -7.20 -2.78 48.18
C ALA A 86 -8.72 -2.55 48.27
N SER A 87 -9.14 -1.30 48.38
CA SER A 87 -10.54 -0.90 48.26
C SER A 87 -11.03 -1.27 46.86
N PRO A 88 -12.25 -1.83 46.69
CA PRO A 88 -12.79 -2.13 45.37
C PRO A 88 -12.83 -0.84 44.54
N SER A 89 -12.09 -0.81 43.45
CA SER A 89 -12.16 0.28 42.48
C SER A 89 -13.56 0.28 41.87
N PRO A 90 -14.24 1.44 41.77
CA PRO A 90 -15.57 1.49 41.15
C PRO A 90 -15.45 0.99 39.70
N THR A 91 -16.31 0.03 39.33
CA THR A 91 -16.43 -0.40 37.94
C THR A 91 -16.88 0.79 37.10
N PRO A 92 -16.15 1.20 36.06
CA PRO A 92 -16.56 2.30 35.21
C PRO A 92 -17.91 1.95 34.57
N THR A 93 -18.91 2.82 34.75
CA THR A 93 -20.18 2.70 34.04
C THR A 93 -19.97 3.24 32.64
N THR A 94 -19.90 2.36 31.65
CA THR A 94 -19.78 2.76 30.24
C THR A 94 -21.13 3.26 29.74
N THR A 95 -21.23 4.54 29.40
CA THR A 95 -22.40 5.08 28.70
C THR A 95 -22.53 4.38 27.33
N PRO A 96 -23.72 3.86 26.96
CA PRO A 96 -23.89 3.20 25.68
C PRO A 96 -23.67 4.19 24.52
N THR A 97 -22.94 3.76 23.49
CA THR A 97 -22.71 4.53 22.27
C THR A 97 -23.98 4.53 21.42
N VAL A 98 -24.45 5.73 21.08
CA VAL A 98 -25.65 5.93 20.25
C VAL A 98 -25.21 6.23 18.81
N LEU A 99 -25.68 5.42 17.88
CA LEU A 99 -25.38 5.53 16.45
C LEU A 99 -26.40 6.44 15.73
N PRO A 100 -26.04 7.03 14.59
CA PRO A 100 -26.98 7.73 13.71
C PRO A 100 -28.16 6.87 13.30
N VAL A 101 -29.31 7.51 13.11
CA VAL A 101 -30.52 6.92 12.51
C VAL A 101 -30.51 7.19 11.00
N GLY A 102 -30.97 6.22 10.21
CA GLY A 102 -31.06 6.31 8.76
C GLY A 102 -31.93 7.47 8.28
N ASP A 103 -31.41 8.24 7.33
CA ASP A 103 -32.11 9.30 6.61
C ASP A 103 -31.97 9.05 5.09
N PRO A 104 -33.04 8.59 4.42
CA PRO A 104 -33.00 8.28 2.99
C PRO A 104 -32.88 9.52 2.11
N THR A 105 -33.01 10.74 2.67
CA THR A 105 -32.87 11.99 1.91
C THR A 105 -31.42 12.46 1.82
N ARG A 106 -30.50 11.84 2.59
CA ARG A 106 -29.07 12.12 2.52
C ARG A 106 -28.44 11.32 1.39
N PRO A 107 -27.49 11.92 0.65
CA PRO A 107 -26.77 11.19 -0.38
C PRO A 107 -25.94 10.05 0.23
N PHE A 108 -25.78 8.97 -0.52
CA PHE A 108 -24.89 7.87 -0.13
C PHE A 108 -23.49 8.38 0.26
N GLY A 109 -22.90 7.76 1.28
CA GLY A 109 -21.58 8.11 1.80
C GLY A 109 -21.60 9.24 2.84
N ALA A 110 -22.71 9.97 3.00
CA ALA A 110 -22.88 10.92 4.10
C ALA A 110 -23.23 10.21 5.42
N CYS A 111 -22.83 10.82 6.54
CA CYS A 111 -23.18 10.29 7.85
C CYS A 111 -24.71 10.24 8.07
N GLY A 112 -25.20 9.09 8.55
CA GLY A 112 -26.62 8.82 8.75
C GLY A 112 -27.40 8.49 7.47
N ALA A 113 -26.75 8.50 6.29
CA ALA A 113 -27.42 8.07 5.06
C ALA A 113 -27.74 6.56 5.11
N GLU A 114 -28.85 6.17 4.49
CA GLU A 114 -29.12 4.76 4.21
C GLU A 114 -28.16 4.26 3.12
N VAL A 115 -27.70 3.00 3.20
CA VAL A 115 -26.82 2.40 2.17
C VAL A 115 -27.51 2.27 0.81
N THR A 116 -28.84 2.33 0.79
CA THR A 116 -29.66 2.35 -0.43
C THR A 116 -29.96 3.75 -0.95
N ALA A 117 -29.48 4.80 -0.28
CA ALA A 117 -29.66 6.17 -0.74
C ALA A 117 -28.93 6.39 -2.07
N GLU A 118 -29.47 7.29 -2.90
CA GLU A 118 -28.80 7.66 -4.15
C GLU A 118 -27.54 8.48 -3.84
N PRO A 119 -26.41 8.25 -4.52
CA PRO A 119 -25.25 9.12 -4.39
C PRO A 119 -25.55 10.54 -4.89
N GLN A 120 -24.72 11.50 -4.47
CA GLN A 120 -24.86 12.91 -4.90
C GLN A 120 -24.67 13.09 -6.41
N ASP A 121 -23.75 12.33 -7.00
CA ASP A 121 -23.46 12.35 -8.44
C ASP A 121 -23.82 11.01 -9.07
N PRO A 122 -24.20 10.95 -10.37
CA PRO A 122 -24.53 9.70 -11.06
C PRO A 122 -23.42 8.66 -10.94
N VAL A 123 -23.81 7.39 -10.76
CA VAL A 123 -22.87 6.27 -10.72
C VAL A 123 -22.27 6.02 -12.12
N ASP A 124 -20.96 5.79 -12.18
CA ASP A 124 -20.24 5.46 -13.42
C ASP A 124 -19.46 4.16 -13.25
N ASP A 125 -19.86 3.14 -14.02
CA ASP A 125 -19.32 1.78 -13.98
C ASP A 125 -18.07 1.59 -14.86
N ARG A 126 -17.63 2.65 -15.56
CA ARG A 126 -16.34 2.64 -16.28
C ARG A 126 -15.16 2.66 -15.33
N PHE A 127 -15.36 3.09 -14.10
CA PHE A 127 -14.36 3.08 -13.04
C PHE A 127 -14.55 1.87 -12.14
N ASP A 128 -13.45 1.38 -11.62
CA ASP A 128 -13.44 0.38 -10.56
C ASP A 128 -12.78 0.96 -9.32
N ILE A 129 -13.26 0.54 -8.16
CA ILE A 129 -12.68 0.94 -6.88
C ILE A 129 -12.59 -0.31 -6.02
N VAL A 130 -11.39 -0.55 -5.51
CA VAL A 130 -11.08 -1.70 -4.68
C VAL A 130 -10.58 -1.19 -3.35
N ALA A 131 -11.08 -1.76 -2.26
CA ALA A 131 -10.50 -1.61 -0.93
C ALA A 131 -10.35 -2.98 -0.26
N GLU A 132 -9.13 -3.28 0.16
CA GLU A 132 -8.79 -4.48 0.90
C GLU A 132 -8.50 -4.11 2.35
N LEU A 133 -9.27 -4.66 3.28
CA LEU A 133 -9.06 -4.42 4.70
C LEU A 133 -7.87 -5.25 5.20
N GLY A 134 -6.98 -4.65 5.97
CA GLY A 134 -5.85 -5.37 6.57
C GLY A 134 -6.28 -6.44 7.59
N ALA A 135 -7.50 -6.33 8.13
CA ALA A 135 -8.12 -7.35 8.94
C ALA A 135 -9.65 -7.32 8.79
N ALA A 136 -10.27 -8.49 8.80
CA ALA A 136 -11.74 -8.64 8.82
C ALA A 136 -12.34 -8.44 10.23
N SER A 137 -11.50 -8.39 11.27
CA SER A 137 -11.90 -8.16 12.66
C SER A 137 -10.90 -7.23 13.34
N LEU A 138 -11.39 -6.24 14.09
CA LEU A 138 -10.58 -5.31 14.88
C LEU A 138 -11.20 -5.03 16.24
N GLU A 139 -10.37 -4.69 17.22
CA GLU A 139 -10.85 -4.23 18.52
C GLU A 139 -11.35 -2.77 18.42
N ALA A 140 -12.44 -2.45 19.12
CA ALA A 140 -13.02 -1.11 19.14
C ALA A 140 -11.97 -0.07 19.57
N GLY A 141 -11.91 1.05 18.84
CA GLY A 141 -10.92 2.11 19.05
C GLY A 141 -9.54 1.86 18.41
N ARG A 142 -9.33 0.71 17.74
CA ARG A 142 -8.15 0.49 16.90
C ARG A 142 -8.37 1.11 15.52
N PRO A 143 -7.30 1.63 14.88
CA PRO A 143 -7.39 2.10 13.51
C PRO A 143 -7.67 0.93 12.55
N LEU A 144 -8.52 1.16 11.57
CA LEU A 144 -8.69 0.30 10.42
C LEU A 144 -7.56 0.57 9.43
N THR A 145 -6.74 -0.44 9.17
CA THR A 145 -5.78 -0.40 8.06
C THR A 145 -6.43 -0.93 6.79
N TYR A 146 -6.20 -0.29 5.64
CA TYR A 146 -6.73 -0.76 4.36
C TYR A 146 -5.81 -0.39 3.19
N GLN A 147 -5.97 -1.09 2.08
CA GLN A 147 -5.36 -0.74 0.80
C GLN A 147 -6.44 -0.42 -0.22
N GLY A 148 -6.38 0.77 -0.78
CA GLY A 148 -7.36 1.27 -1.73
C GLY A 148 -6.74 1.59 -3.08
N SER A 149 -7.48 1.37 -4.16
CA SER A 149 -7.13 1.93 -5.48
C SER A 149 -8.38 2.27 -6.27
N ILE A 150 -8.23 3.23 -7.18
CA ILE A 150 -9.28 3.65 -8.12
C ILE A 150 -8.75 3.39 -9.53
N GLY A 151 -9.32 2.39 -10.19
CA GLY A 151 -9.08 2.07 -11.59
C GLY A 151 -10.04 2.83 -12.50
N ALA A 152 -9.61 3.08 -13.73
CA ALA A 152 -10.41 3.69 -14.77
C ALA A 152 -10.35 2.85 -16.04
N ASP A 153 -11.47 2.71 -16.76
CA ASP A 153 -11.42 2.27 -18.15
C ASP A 153 -10.64 3.27 -18.98
N VAL A 154 -9.75 2.74 -19.79
CA VAL A 154 -8.67 3.46 -20.45
C VAL A 154 -9.11 4.35 -21.62
N GLU A 155 -10.39 4.36 -21.95
CA GLU A 155 -10.88 5.03 -23.15
C GLU A 155 -11.04 6.55 -22.99
N HIS A 156 -11.10 7.07 -21.75
CA HIS A 156 -11.37 8.49 -21.51
C HIS A 156 -10.45 9.04 -20.42
N PRO A 157 -9.86 10.23 -20.62
CA PRO A 157 -9.16 10.90 -19.54
C PRO A 157 -10.10 11.19 -18.37
N ALA A 158 -9.58 10.98 -17.17
CA ALA A 158 -10.33 11.18 -15.95
C ALA A 158 -9.47 11.84 -14.89
N ALA A 159 -10.14 12.38 -13.89
CA ALA A 159 -9.55 12.88 -12.68
C ALA A 159 -10.05 12.03 -11.50
N VAL A 160 -9.13 11.51 -10.69
CA VAL A 160 -9.46 10.79 -9.46
C VAL A 160 -8.95 11.56 -8.25
N PRO A 161 -9.56 11.40 -7.06
CA PRO A 161 -9.05 12.06 -5.86
C PRO A 161 -7.63 11.57 -5.55
N SER A 162 -6.68 12.50 -5.40
CA SER A 162 -5.28 12.17 -5.08
C SER A 162 -5.12 11.53 -3.71
N ALA A 163 -6.08 11.76 -2.83
CA ALA A 163 -6.07 11.23 -1.49
C ALA A 163 -6.57 9.77 -1.42
N GLY A 164 -7.14 9.27 -2.52
CA GLY A 164 -7.60 7.89 -2.70
C GLY A 164 -9.09 7.67 -2.44
N PRO A 165 -9.52 6.40 -2.32
CA PRO A 165 -10.92 6.07 -2.06
C PRO A 165 -11.36 6.46 -0.65
N ARG A 166 -12.62 6.87 -0.53
CA ARG A 166 -13.33 7.08 0.74
C ARG A 166 -13.96 5.76 1.18
N LEU A 167 -14.17 5.58 2.49
CA LEU A 167 -14.88 4.41 3.01
C LEU A 167 -16.14 4.86 3.76
N ALA A 168 -17.29 4.30 3.39
CA ALA A 168 -18.52 4.38 4.19
C ALA A 168 -18.61 3.12 5.04
N VAL A 169 -18.69 3.28 6.36
CA VAL A 169 -18.86 2.16 7.29
C VAL A 169 -20.30 2.17 7.77
N SER A 170 -21.03 1.11 7.46
CA SER A 170 -22.45 0.99 7.75
C SER A 170 -22.75 -0.09 8.78
N ARG A 171 -23.84 0.09 9.50
CA ARG A 171 -24.43 -0.89 10.39
C ARG A 171 -25.94 -0.83 10.26
N ASP A 172 -26.58 -1.98 10.15
CA ASP A 172 -28.04 -2.09 9.98
C ASP A 172 -28.58 -1.23 8.81
N GLY A 173 -27.79 -1.14 7.72
CA GLY A 173 -28.14 -0.38 6.52
C GLY A 173 -27.95 1.14 6.63
N VAL A 174 -27.33 1.65 7.70
CA VAL A 174 -27.08 3.09 7.92
C VAL A 174 -25.58 3.36 7.99
N VAL A 175 -25.10 4.41 7.32
CA VAL A 175 -23.71 4.89 7.43
C VAL A 175 -23.49 5.51 8.80
N VAL A 176 -22.62 4.90 9.61
CA VAL A 176 -22.35 5.30 11.01
C VAL A 176 -20.94 5.81 11.23
N ALA A 177 -20.02 5.57 10.30
CA ALA A 177 -18.73 6.24 10.21
C ALA A 177 -18.34 6.47 8.75
N THR A 178 -17.55 7.52 8.53
CA THR A 178 -17.00 7.87 7.22
C THR A 178 -15.51 8.07 7.38
N ILE A 179 -14.72 7.37 6.56
CA ILE A 179 -13.29 7.63 6.46
C ILE A 179 -13.11 8.51 5.25
N GLU A 180 -12.81 9.77 5.52
CA GLU A 180 -12.34 10.71 4.53
C GLU A 180 -10.82 10.78 4.57
N PRO A 181 -10.14 10.93 3.43
CA PRO A 181 -8.73 11.23 3.41
C PRO A 181 -8.45 12.57 4.13
N ALA A 182 -7.31 12.68 4.79
CA ALA A 182 -7.03 13.69 5.80
C ALA A 182 -6.89 15.16 5.30
N ASP A 183 -7.04 15.45 4.00
CA ASP A 183 -6.77 16.78 3.43
C ASP A 183 -7.97 17.35 2.62
N ASP A 184 -8.40 18.54 3.09
CA ASP A 184 -9.16 19.66 2.49
C ASP A 184 -10.58 19.51 1.92
N ASP A 185 -11.37 20.59 2.15
CA ASP A 185 -12.69 20.90 1.59
C ASP A 185 -12.72 20.91 0.04
N THR A 186 -11.55 20.89 -0.61
CA THR A 186 -11.37 20.77 -2.06
C THR A 186 -10.46 19.58 -2.38
N PRO A 187 -10.97 18.52 -3.02
CA PRO A 187 -10.13 17.40 -3.40
C PRO A 187 -9.07 17.88 -4.40
N ALA A 188 -7.81 17.63 -4.09
CA ALA A 188 -6.76 17.66 -5.10
C ALA A 188 -6.99 16.50 -6.07
N TRP A 189 -6.88 16.76 -7.37
CA TRP A 189 -7.17 15.78 -8.40
C TRP A 189 -5.90 15.22 -9.04
N GLU A 190 -5.94 13.92 -9.32
CA GLU A 190 -4.94 13.22 -10.10
C GLU A 190 -5.44 12.90 -11.49
N ARG A 191 -4.58 13.21 -12.46
CA ARG A 191 -4.75 12.87 -13.87
C ARG A 191 -4.69 11.35 -14.07
N ARG A 192 -5.63 10.82 -14.85
CA ARG A 192 -5.61 9.47 -15.42
C ARG A 192 -5.76 9.59 -16.94
N LEU A 193 -4.68 9.34 -17.68
CA LEU A 193 -4.59 9.64 -19.12
C LEU A 193 -4.81 8.45 -20.06
N GLY A 194 -5.30 7.32 -19.54
CA GLY A 194 -5.79 6.22 -20.39
C GLY A 194 -4.75 5.21 -20.88
N ALA A 195 -3.52 5.19 -20.35
CA ALA A 195 -2.53 4.14 -20.68
C ALA A 195 -2.64 2.86 -19.81
N GLY A 196 -3.60 2.78 -18.87
CA GLY A 196 -3.90 1.57 -18.09
C GLY A 196 -2.81 1.10 -17.12
N LEU A 197 -1.71 1.85 -16.99
CA LEU A 197 -0.58 1.53 -16.11
C LEU A 197 -0.51 2.44 -14.87
N GLU A 198 -1.19 3.58 -14.88
CA GLU A 198 -1.16 4.52 -13.77
C GLU A 198 -2.25 4.20 -12.75
N VAL A 199 -2.00 3.20 -11.92
CA VAL A 199 -2.78 2.97 -10.68
C VAL A 199 -2.00 3.59 -9.53
N GLU A 200 -2.67 4.40 -8.70
CA GLU A 200 -2.15 4.75 -7.37
C GLU A 200 -2.76 3.81 -6.33
N ILE A 201 -1.90 3.21 -5.53
CA ILE A 201 -2.29 2.36 -4.40
C ILE A 201 -2.17 3.19 -3.13
N HIS A 202 -3.19 3.18 -2.30
CA HIS A 202 -3.24 3.89 -1.02
C HIS A 202 -3.26 2.89 0.14
N ALA A 203 -2.13 2.68 0.82
CA ALA A 203 -2.03 1.94 2.06
C ALA A 203 -2.26 2.88 3.25
N ARG A 204 -3.43 2.80 3.89
CA ARG A 204 -3.94 3.80 4.83
C ARG A 204 -4.29 3.21 6.19
N ALA A 205 -4.27 4.06 7.21
CA ALA A 205 -4.78 3.77 8.55
C ALA A 205 -5.74 4.88 8.97
N ALA A 206 -6.98 4.51 9.31
CA ALA A 206 -8.01 5.46 9.70
C ALA A 206 -8.66 5.07 11.03
N GLN A 207 -8.91 6.06 11.89
CA GLN A 207 -9.67 5.84 13.11
C GLN A 207 -11.15 5.69 12.78
N LEU A 208 -11.78 4.66 13.36
CA LEU A 208 -13.22 4.44 13.22
C LEU A 208 -13.97 5.07 14.40
N SER A 209 -14.61 6.21 14.12
CA SER A 209 -15.46 6.91 15.08
C SER A 209 -16.84 7.18 14.51
N VAL A 210 -17.84 7.20 15.38
CA VAL A 210 -19.21 7.59 15.05
C VAL A 210 -19.19 8.99 14.43
N CYS A 211 -19.68 9.11 13.20
CA CYS A 211 -19.71 10.37 12.47
C CYS A 211 -20.84 11.28 12.96
N ASP A 212 -20.78 12.57 12.57
CA ASP A 212 -21.84 13.54 12.88
C ASP A 212 -22.93 13.56 11.80
N ALA A 213 -24.12 13.07 12.16
CA ALA A 213 -25.30 13.16 11.31
C ALA A 213 -26.13 14.43 11.57
N GLY A 214 -25.71 15.35 12.42
CA GLY A 214 -26.49 16.51 12.87
C GLY A 214 -27.72 16.14 13.71
N GLN A 215 -27.76 14.90 14.21
CA GLN A 215 -28.84 14.36 15.03
C GLN A 215 -28.51 14.52 16.52
N GLN A 216 -29.49 14.94 17.33
CA GLN A 216 -29.29 15.07 18.77
C GLN A 216 -29.14 13.69 19.42
N GLY A 217 -28.17 13.56 20.35
CA GLY A 217 -27.95 12.34 21.12
C GLY A 217 -27.02 11.30 20.47
N VAL A 218 -26.56 11.52 19.24
CA VAL A 218 -25.51 10.68 18.60
C VAL A 218 -24.18 10.88 19.32
N SER A 219 -23.46 9.79 19.56
CA SER A 219 -22.16 9.79 20.25
C SER A 219 -21.01 10.17 19.31
N VAL A 220 -21.10 11.32 18.65
CA VAL A 220 -20.12 11.79 17.65
C VAL A 220 -18.69 11.74 18.21
N GLY A 221 -17.76 11.20 17.43
CA GLY A 221 -16.34 11.08 17.77
C GLY A 221 -16.01 9.91 18.72
N HIS A 222 -17.01 9.22 19.29
CA HIS A 222 -16.77 7.99 20.03
C HIS A 222 -16.37 6.85 19.09
N ALA A 223 -15.57 5.91 19.58
CA ALA A 223 -15.27 4.70 18.83
C ALA A 223 -16.55 3.92 18.50
N LEU A 224 -16.54 3.23 17.35
CA LEU A 224 -17.64 2.35 16.99
C LEU A 224 -17.80 1.22 18.04
N PRO A 225 -19.03 0.92 18.49
CA PRO A 225 -19.27 -0.16 19.43
C PRO A 225 -19.02 -1.52 18.77
N ALA A 226 -18.84 -2.58 19.58
CA ALA A 226 -18.77 -3.94 19.03
C ALA A 226 -20.02 -4.28 18.18
N GLY A 227 -19.80 -5.07 17.13
CA GLY A 227 -20.84 -5.48 16.20
C GLY A 227 -20.30 -5.79 14.81
N GLU A 228 -21.21 -6.20 13.95
CA GLU A 228 -20.97 -6.42 12.52
C GLU A 228 -21.24 -5.12 11.76
N TYR A 229 -20.35 -4.83 10.81
CA TYR A 229 -20.37 -3.65 9.96
C TYR A 229 -20.08 -4.06 8.51
N GLU A 230 -20.47 -3.22 7.57
CA GLU A 230 -20.01 -3.30 6.18
C GLU A 230 -19.19 -2.06 5.85
N VAL A 231 -18.06 -2.25 5.16
CA VAL A 231 -17.20 -1.19 4.67
C VAL A 231 -17.35 -1.11 3.17
N GLN A 232 -17.94 -0.03 2.67
CA GLN A 232 -18.12 0.19 1.25
C GLN A 232 -17.16 1.28 0.75
N PRO A 233 -16.19 0.93 -0.10
CA PRO A 233 -15.34 1.94 -0.72
C PRO A 233 -16.12 2.69 -1.80
N TRP A 234 -15.89 4.00 -1.86
CA TRP A 234 -16.48 4.86 -2.89
C TRP A 234 -15.58 6.05 -3.18
N ALA A 235 -15.78 6.68 -4.33
CA ALA A 235 -15.07 7.91 -4.69
C ALA A 235 -15.94 8.79 -5.58
N ARG A 236 -15.66 10.09 -5.56
CA ARG A 236 -16.12 11.03 -6.58
C ARG A 236 -15.01 11.18 -7.60
N VAL A 237 -15.27 10.89 -8.86
CA VAL A 237 -14.34 11.04 -9.98
C VAL A 237 -14.86 12.07 -10.94
N SER A 238 -14.00 12.60 -11.80
CA SER A 238 -14.39 13.53 -12.85
C SER A 238 -14.01 13.01 -14.23
N VAL A 239 -14.97 12.97 -15.14
CA VAL A 239 -14.76 12.54 -16.53
C VAL A 239 -14.51 13.77 -17.39
N LEU A 240 -13.46 13.72 -18.22
CA LEU A 240 -13.05 14.82 -19.09
C LEU A 240 -13.37 14.48 -20.55
N GLU A 241 -14.61 14.76 -20.99
CA GLU A 241 -15.17 14.24 -22.26
C GLU A 241 -14.50 14.73 -23.56
N SER A 242 -13.65 15.75 -23.52
CA SER A 242 -13.15 16.42 -24.74
C SER A 242 -11.66 16.78 -24.74
N SER A 243 -10.91 16.35 -23.73
CA SER A 243 -9.51 16.73 -23.61
C SER A 243 -8.61 15.72 -24.33
N ASP A 244 -7.78 16.20 -25.25
CA ASP A 244 -6.63 15.44 -25.75
C ASP A 244 -5.68 15.19 -24.58
N ALA A 245 -5.25 13.94 -24.36
CA ALA A 245 -4.31 13.56 -23.29
C ALA A 245 -3.05 14.44 -23.31
N THR A 246 -2.56 14.81 -24.49
CA THR A 246 -1.40 15.69 -24.67
C THR A 246 -1.62 17.08 -24.05
N SER A 247 -2.85 17.59 -24.10
CA SER A 247 -3.19 18.89 -23.53
C SER A 247 -3.28 18.82 -22.00
N LEU A 248 -3.69 17.68 -21.45
CA LEU A 248 -3.77 17.46 -20.00
C LEU A 248 -2.39 17.28 -19.36
N GLU A 249 -1.44 16.69 -20.07
CA GLU A 249 -0.04 16.55 -19.61
C GLU A 249 0.64 17.91 -19.46
N ALA A 250 0.29 18.88 -20.32
CA ALA A 250 0.88 20.21 -20.31
C ALA A 250 0.40 21.10 -19.15
N LEU A 251 -0.67 20.71 -18.45
CA LEU A 251 -1.20 21.48 -17.32
C LEU A 251 -0.34 21.25 -16.07
N ASP A 252 -0.17 22.29 -15.26
CA ASP A 252 0.23 22.12 -13.87
C ASP A 252 -0.96 21.63 -13.03
N ASP A 253 -0.73 21.31 -11.77
CA ASP A 253 -1.78 20.75 -10.91
C ASP A 253 -2.91 21.75 -10.67
N ALA A 254 -2.61 23.03 -10.49
CA ALA A 254 -3.61 24.08 -10.31
C ALA A 254 -4.49 24.28 -11.57
N GLY A 255 -3.88 24.27 -12.75
CA GLY A 255 -4.58 24.34 -14.02
C GLY A 255 -5.44 23.10 -14.28
N PHE A 256 -4.97 21.92 -13.88
CA PHE A 256 -5.74 20.69 -13.96
C PHE A 256 -6.94 20.70 -13.00
N ASP A 257 -6.76 21.10 -11.74
CA ASP A 257 -7.85 21.23 -10.78
C ASP A 257 -8.91 22.25 -11.24
N GLN A 258 -8.48 23.34 -11.88
CA GLN A 258 -9.39 24.30 -12.48
C GLN A 258 -10.16 23.68 -13.67
N LEU A 259 -9.48 22.93 -14.54
CA LEU A 259 -10.12 22.21 -15.65
C LEU A 259 -11.17 21.22 -15.14
N VAL A 260 -10.85 20.45 -14.10
CA VAL A 260 -11.79 19.49 -13.50
C VAL A 260 -13.03 20.20 -12.95
N ARG A 261 -12.86 21.38 -12.34
CA ARG A 261 -13.98 22.18 -11.83
C ARG A 261 -14.84 22.79 -12.94
N ASP A 262 -14.21 23.26 -14.02
CA ASP A 262 -14.90 23.99 -15.09
C ASP A 262 -15.53 23.08 -16.15
N GLN A 263 -14.89 21.94 -16.43
CA GLN A 263 -15.23 21.08 -17.57
C GLN A 263 -15.48 19.62 -17.16
N GLY A 264 -15.15 19.26 -15.93
CA GLY A 264 -15.28 17.90 -15.44
C GLY A 264 -16.73 17.52 -15.14
N SER A 265 -17.12 16.35 -15.62
CA SER A 265 -18.39 15.73 -15.24
C SER A 265 -18.19 14.84 -14.02
N LEU A 266 -18.67 15.29 -12.86
CA LEU A 266 -18.57 14.53 -11.63
C LEU A 266 -19.43 13.26 -11.69
N ARG A 267 -18.87 12.17 -11.15
CA ARG A 267 -19.46 10.84 -11.11
C ARG A 267 -19.13 10.17 -9.78
N THR A 268 -19.98 9.26 -9.34
CA THR A 268 -19.72 8.39 -8.20
C THR A 268 -19.24 7.03 -8.67
N VAL A 269 -18.19 6.51 -8.04
CA VAL A 269 -17.73 5.13 -8.20
C VAL A 269 -18.00 4.40 -6.91
N LEU A 270 -18.65 3.25 -6.97
CA LEU A 270 -18.98 2.40 -5.84
C LEU A 270 -18.25 1.08 -5.97
N GLY A 271 -17.59 0.64 -4.90
CA GLY A 271 -16.98 -0.68 -4.85
C GLY A 271 -17.83 -1.67 -4.08
N THR A 272 -17.36 -2.91 -4.06
CA THR A 272 -18.00 -4.01 -3.35
C THR A 272 -17.91 -3.79 -1.84
N PRO A 273 -19.02 -3.89 -1.08
CA PRO A 273 -18.98 -3.89 0.37
C PRO A 273 -18.14 -5.05 0.94
N VAL A 274 -17.36 -4.77 1.97
CA VAL A 274 -16.50 -5.74 2.67
C VAL A 274 -16.97 -5.87 4.13
N PRO A 275 -17.25 -7.08 4.64
CA PRO A 275 -17.67 -7.26 6.02
C PRO A 275 -16.53 -6.93 6.99
N LEU A 276 -16.88 -6.30 8.12
CA LEU A 276 -15.97 -5.95 9.21
C LEU A 276 -16.62 -6.27 10.56
N LEU A 277 -15.90 -7.00 11.41
CA LEU A 277 -16.28 -7.25 12.80
C LEU A 277 -15.52 -6.33 13.75
N ILE A 278 -16.23 -5.58 14.58
CA ILE A 278 -15.63 -4.82 15.69
C ILE A 278 -15.89 -5.56 17.00
N THR A 279 -14.85 -5.74 17.80
CA THR A 279 -14.88 -6.51 19.06
C THR A 279 -14.46 -5.67 20.26
N GLY A 280 -14.82 -6.09 21.48
CA GLY A 280 -14.41 -5.42 22.72
C GLY A 280 -15.14 -4.09 22.98
N ALA A 281 -14.72 -3.41 24.04
CA ALA A 281 -15.13 -2.05 24.35
C ALA A 281 -13.92 -1.13 24.09
N ALA A 282 -14.15 0.02 23.46
CA ALA A 282 -13.09 0.98 23.26
C ALA A 282 -12.82 1.74 24.56
N ASP A 283 -11.58 1.71 25.02
CA ASP A 283 -11.06 2.78 25.86
C ASP A 283 -10.66 3.97 24.97
N LEU A 284 -10.43 5.14 25.59
CA LEU A 284 -10.06 6.39 24.91
C LEU A 284 -9.03 6.20 23.78
N PRO A 285 -9.10 7.00 22.70
CA PRO A 285 -8.20 6.87 21.56
C PRO A 285 -6.74 6.89 22.02
N VAL A 286 -5.99 5.85 21.66
CA VAL A 286 -4.55 5.79 21.96
C VAL A 286 -3.84 6.74 21.03
N GLN A 287 -3.30 7.83 21.58
CA GLN A 287 -2.45 8.74 20.82
C GLN A 287 -1.14 8.03 20.50
N VAL A 288 -0.91 7.72 19.22
CA VAL A 288 0.36 7.14 18.76
C VAL A 288 1.37 8.28 18.64
N PRO A 289 2.55 8.19 19.29
CA PRO A 289 3.62 9.16 19.09
C PRO A 289 3.99 9.23 17.60
N GLN A 290 4.04 10.44 17.04
CA GLN A 290 4.47 10.61 15.67
C GLN A 290 6.00 10.46 15.56
N PRO A 291 6.50 9.64 14.63
CA PRO A 291 7.92 9.56 14.33
C PRO A 291 8.50 10.91 13.87
N ALA A 292 9.81 11.10 14.05
CA ALA A 292 10.49 12.24 13.47
C ALA A 292 10.57 12.11 11.93
N LEU A 293 10.54 13.25 11.23
CA LEU A 293 10.70 13.29 9.78
C LEU A 293 12.11 12.84 9.38
N ASP A 294 12.20 11.81 8.55
CA ASP A 294 13.42 11.34 7.92
C ASP A 294 13.46 11.84 6.47
N LEU A 295 14.54 12.52 6.08
CA LEU A 295 14.78 13.03 4.73
C LEU A 295 15.99 12.36 4.08
N THR A 296 16.42 11.21 4.60
CA THR A 296 17.50 10.42 4.00
C THR A 296 17.09 9.96 2.61
N PRO A 297 17.86 10.28 1.55
CA PRO A 297 17.54 9.84 0.19
C PRO A 297 17.75 8.32 0.06
N ALA A 298 17.19 7.75 -1.00
CA ALA A 298 17.40 6.34 -1.30
C ALA A 298 18.85 6.04 -1.68
N ALA A 299 19.28 4.80 -1.44
CA ALA A 299 20.62 4.36 -1.77
C ALA A 299 20.80 4.27 -3.29
N ALA A 300 21.99 4.61 -3.79
CA ALA A 300 22.34 4.35 -5.18
C ALA A 300 22.37 2.84 -5.47
N ALA A 301 22.10 2.47 -6.71
CA ALA A 301 22.18 1.08 -7.15
C ALA A 301 23.61 0.54 -7.04
N PRO A 302 23.83 -0.69 -6.52
CA PRO A 302 25.13 -1.33 -6.52
C PRO A 302 25.65 -1.59 -7.94
N ALA A 303 26.95 -1.44 -8.14
CA ALA A 303 27.61 -1.81 -9.38
C ALA A 303 28.12 -3.26 -9.33
N CYS A 304 28.09 -3.95 -10.46
CA CYS A 304 28.71 -5.28 -10.62
C CYS A 304 30.21 -5.20 -10.38
N GLY A 305 30.75 -6.15 -9.60
CA GLY A 305 32.14 -6.10 -9.12
C GLY A 305 32.39 -5.04 -8.03
N GLY A 306 31.39 -4.25 -7.66
CA GLY A 306 31.44 -3.32 -6.55
C GLY A 306 31.29 -3.99 -5.19
N PRO A 307 31.54 -3.26 -4.08
CA PRO A 307 31.35 -3.78 -2.74
C PRO A 307 29.88 -4.11 -2.47
N ALA A 308 29.64 -5.04 -1.54
CA ALA A 308 28.31 -5.34 -1.04
C ALA A 308 27.61 -4.06 -0.55
N PRO A 309 26.29 -3.90 -0.83
CA PRO A 309 25.55 -2.73 -0.37
C PRO A 309 25.48 -2.67 1.16
N THR A 310 25.41 -1.45 1.70
CA THR A 310 25.12 -1.24 3.14
C THR A 310 23.63 -1.42 3.35
N ALA A 311 23.24 -2.44 4.12
CA ALA A 311 21.85 -2.79 4.36
C ALA A 311 21.59 -3.16 5.84
N PRO A 312 20.34 -3.01 6.33
CA PRO A 312 19.18 -2.46 5.62
C PRO A 312 19.34 -0.96 5.34
N GLY A 313 18.91 -0.53 4.16
CA GLY A 313 18.96 0.86 3.72
C GLY A 313 17.55 1.43 3.68
N ARG A 314 17.28 2.46 4.49
CA ARG A 314 16.00 3.18 4.52
C ARG A 314 16.09 4.45 3.69
N ALA A 315 14.95 4.89 3.16
CA ALA A 315 14.84 6.14 2.42
C ALA A 315 13.57 6.87 2.86
N ALA A 316 13.66 8.10 3.34
CA ALA A 316 12.51 8.84 3.86
C ALA A 316 11.68 8.04 4.88
N GLY A 317 12.29 7.25 5.77
CA GLY A 317 11.56 6.34 6.66
C GLY A 317 10.90 5.12 6.00
N LEU A 318 10.95 4.98 4.67
CA LEU A 318 10.54 3.78 3.92
C LEU A 318 11.59 2.68 4.10
N SER A 319 11.13 1.47 4.38
CA SER A 319 11.94 0.27 4.54
C SER A 319 11.31 -0.93 3.83
N LEU A 320 12.15 -1.90 3.45
CA LEU A 320 11.73 -3.17 2.87
C LEU A 320 11.95 -4.28 3.90
N ALA A 321 10.86 -4.89 4.35
CA ALA A 321 10.89 -6.11 5.13
C ALA A 321 10.71 -7.30 4.18
N LEU A 322 11.70 -8.20 4.11
CA LEU A 322 11.57 -9.47 3.41
C LEU A 322 12.17 -10.56 4.27
N VAL A 323 11.36 -11.57 4.59
CA VAL A 323 11.80 -12.70 5.41
C VAL A 323 11.45 -14.00 4.66
N PRO A 324 12.45 -14.75 4.18
CA PRO A 324 12.20 -16.07 3.62
C PRO A 324 11.67 -17.03 4.68
N ASN A 325 10.67 -17.83 4.32
CA ASN A 325 10.11 -18.86 5.20
C ASN A 325 11.11 -20.00 5.47
N ALA A 326 12.00 -20.25 4.51
CA ALA A 326 13.13 -21.16 4.62
C ALA A 326 14.32 -20.61 3.80
N PRO A 327 15.57 -21.01 4.13
CA PRO A 327 16.73 -20.68 3.31
C PRO A 327 16.52 -21.19 1.87
N PRO A 328 16.55 -20.32 0.85
CA PRO A 328 16.34 -20.76 -0.52
C PRO A 328 17.51 -21.65 -0.99
N VAL A 329 17.16 -22.77 -1.63
CA VAL A 329 18.10 -23.73 -2.22
C VAL A 329 17.70 -23.97 -3.67
N GLY A 330 18.66 -23.90 -4.59
CA GLY A 330 18.42 -24.10 -6.01
C GLY A 330 19.54 -24.86 -6.73
N GLU A 331 19.36 -25.05 -8.03
CA GLU A 331 20.33 -25.67 -8.94
C GLU A 331 20.91 -24.61 -9.89
N VAL A 332 22.15 -24.80 -10.33
CA VAL A 332 22.78 -23.91 -11.32
C VAL A 332 21.92 -23.76 -12.57
N GLY A 333 21.67 -22.50 -12.97
CA GLY A 333 20.91 -22.18 -14.19
C GLY A 333 19.39 -22.37 -14.09
N ARG A 334 18.86 -22.57 -12.89
CA ARG A 334 17.42 -22.60 -12.61
C ARG A 334 16.99 -21.42 -11.75
N GLU A 335 15.74 -21.02 -11.90
CA GLU A 335 15.10 -20.10 -10.97
C GLU A 335 15.02 -20.74 -9.58
N VAL A 336 15.42 -19.99 -8.56
CA VAL A 336 15.31 -20.39 -7.16
C VAL A 336 14.02 -19.77 -6.61
N PRO A 337 13.00 -20.57 -6.24
CA PRO A 337 11.80 -20.03 -5.66
C PRO A 337 12.14 -19.36 -4.32
N VAL A 338 11.68 -18.13 -4.14
CA VAL A 338 11.80 -17.40 -2.88
C VAL A 338 10.44 -17.39 -2.22
N ASP A 339 10.17 -18.41 -1.41
CA ASP A 339 8.98 -18.43 -0.56
C ASP A 339 9.21 -17.48 0.62
N ALA A 340 8.76 -16.23 0.47
CA ALA A 340 8.98 -15.16 1.44
C ALA A 340 7.76 -14.27 1.55
N GLN A 341 7.58 -13.70 2.75
CA GLN A 341 6.71 -12.55 2.94
C GLN A 341 7.54 -11.29 2.75
N ALA A 342 7.12 -10.43 1.83
CA ALA A 342 7.74 -9.14 1.59
C ALA A 342 6.72 -8.01 1.80
N ALA A 343 7.17 -6.90 2.38
CA ALA A 343 6.36 -5.71 2.56
C ALA A 343 7.23 -4.45 2.57
N LEU A 344 6.70 -3.38 1.98
CA LEU A 344 7.16 -2.02 2.25
C LEU A 344 6.51 -1.51 3.53
N ILE A 345 7.29 -0.80 4.34
CA ILE A 345 6.84 -0.20 5.59
C ILE A 345 7.37 1.23 5.65
N TYR A 346 6.46 2.19 5.78
CA TYR A 346 6.79 3.59 6.03
C TYR A 346 6.68 3.88 7.52
N ASP A 347 7.80 4.20 8.18
CA ASP A 347 7.85 4.51 9.62
C ASP A 347 7.93 6.03 9.89
N GLY A 348 7.67 6.88 8.89
CA GLY A 348 7.76 8.34 9.02
C GLY A 348 6.43 9.00 9.45
N PRO A 349 6.43 10.32 9.69
CA PRO A 349 5.22 11.07 10.01
C PRO A 349 4.32 11.31 8.79
N GLY A 350 3.02 11.47 9.02
CA GLY A 350 2.06 11.81 7.96
C GLY A 350 1.98 10.71 6.89
N GLN A 351 2.07 11.11 5.62
CA GLN A 351 1.94 10.24 4.47
C GLN A 351 3.19 10.28 3.58
N LEU A 352 3.69 9.11 3.17
CA LEU A 352 4.62 8.97 2.07
C LEU A 352 3.86 8.85 0.74
N ARG A 353 4.32 9.54 -0.30
CA ARG A 353 3.96 9.27 -1.69
C ARG A 353 5.21 8.91 -2.46
N ALA A 354 5.18 7.80 -3.16
CA ALA A 354 6.34 7.24 -3.83
C ALA A 354 5.98 6.77 -5.24
N LEU A 355 6.88 6.97 -6.20
CA LEU A 355 6.83 6.28 -7.50
C LEU A 355 7.89 5.17 -7.46
N LEU A 356 7.43 3.92 -7.52
CA LEU A 356 8.24 2.75 -7.22
C LEU A 356 8.10 1.69 -8.32
N ASP A 357 9.10 0.82 -8.45
CA ASP A 357 8.91 -0.49 -9.09
C ASP A 357 8.55 -1.50 -8.00
N LEU A 358 7.32 -2.01 -7.98
CA LEU A 358 6.86 -2.92 -6.92
C LEU A 358 7.52 -4.30 -6.96
N TRP A 359 8.42 -4.54 -7.91
CA TRP A 359 9.10 -5.81 -8.04
C TRP A 359 10.29 -5.85 -7.08
N VAL A 360 10.32 -6.86 -6.22
CA VAL A 360 11.53 -7.13 -5.44
C VAL A 360 12.63 -7.56 -6.40
N THR A 361 13.69 -6.79 -6.41
CA THR A 361 14.94 -7.06 -7.11
C THR A 361 15.97 -7.58 -6.11
N TYR A 362 16.93 -8.37 -6.59
CA TYR A 362 17.91 -9.00 -5.72
C TYR A 362 19.32 -8.68 -6.19
N TRP A 363 20.18 -8.29 -5.26
CA TRP A 363 21.61 -8.13 -5.49
C TRP A 363 22.34 -9.30 -4.85
N ILE A 364 23.11 -10.02 -5.66
CA ILE A 364 23.73 -11.28 -5.28
C ILE A 364 25.21 -11.02 -5.01
N VAL A 365 25.64 -11.32 -3.80
CA VAL A 365 26.98 -11.04 -3.29
C VAL A 365 27.70 -12.34 -2.95
N GLN A 366 28.96 -12.40 -3.36
CA GLN A 366 29.90 -13.44 -2.96
C GLN A 366 31.18 -12.76 -2.46
N ASP A 367 31.68 -13.19 -1.30
CA ASP A 367 32.91 -12.65 -0.70
C ASP A 367 32.94 -11.12 -0.57
N GLY A 368 31.78 -10.52 -0.28
CA GLY A 368 31.63 -9.07 -0.10
C GLY A 368 31.58 -8.26 -1.40
N VAL A 369 31.49 -8.91 -2.56
CA VAL A 369 31.41 -8.28 -3.88
C VAL A 369 30.11 -8.65 -4.59
N VAL A 370 29.49 -7.70 -5.29
CA VAL A 370 28.30 -7.96 -6.12
C VAL A 370 28.69 -8.75 -7.35
N VAL A 371 28.19 -9.98 -7.45
CA VAL A 371 28.47 -10.91 -8.56
C VAL A 371 27.25 -11.12 -9.47
N GLY A 372 26.05 -10.76 -9.03
CA GLY A 372 24.82 -10.95 -9.78
C GLY A 372 23.72 -9.96 -9.41
N SER A 373 22.69 -9.86 -10.26
CA SER A 373 21.48 -9.08 -10.00
C SER A 373 20.31 -9.68 -10.76
N THR A 374 19.09 -9.52 -10.26
CA THR A 374 17.85 -9.84 -11.02
C THR A 374 17.20 -8.62 -11.65
N TRP A 375 17.82 -7.46 -11.54
CA TRP A 375 17.22 -6.23 -12.05
C TRP A 375 17.18 -6.23 -13.58
N VAL A 376 15.97 -6.10 -14.13
CA VAL A 376 15.77 -5.80 -15.55
C VAL A 376 15.11 -4.43 -15.60
N GLN A 377 15.74 -3.47 -16.29
CA GLN A 377 15.11 -2.17 -16.50
C GLN A 377 13.86 -2.39 -17.36
N THR A 378 12.68 -2.20 -16.78
CA THR A 378 11.44 -2.19 -17.54
C THR A 378 10.66 -0.93 -17.21
N ASP A 379 10.21 -0.21 -18.23
CA ASP A 379 9.34 0.96 -18.06
C ASP A 379 7.89 0.56 -17.69
N ALA A 380 7.61 -0.74 -17.53
CA ALA A 380 6.26 -1.29 -17.51
C ALA A 380 5.68 -1.57 -16.12
N SER A 381 6.45 -1.37 -15.04
CA SER A 381 6.06 -1.79 -13.68
C SER A 381 6.01 -0.66 -12.63
N THR A 382 6.16 0.60 -13.05
CA THR A 382 6.14 1.73 -12.10
C THR A 382 4.74 1.97 -11.56
N VAL A 383 4.59 2.04 -10.23
CA VAL A 383 3.33 2.28 -9.53
C VAL A 383 3.49 3.46 -8.58
N ARG A 384 2.44 4.28 -8.46
CA ARG A 384 2.36 5.28 -7.40
C ARG A 384 1.84 4.63 -6.14
N LEU A 385 2.54 4.82 -5.03
CA LEU A 385 2.19 4.25 -3.74
C LEU A 385 2.10 5.39 -2.71
N ALA A 386 0.94 5.51 -2.10
CA ALA A 386 0.63 6.39 -0.99
C ALA A 386 0.56 5.55 0.29
N MET A 387 1.36 5.86 1.31
CA MET A 387 1.41 5.09 2.56
C MET A 387 1.30 5.98 3.79
N ASP A 388 0.39 5.63 4.70
CA ASP A 388 0.40 6.16 6.06
C ASP A 388 1.46 5.45 6.92
N GLY A 389 1.96 6.15 7.94
CA GLY A 389 2.92 5.59 8.88
C GLY A 389 2.43 4.29 9.53
N GLY A 390 3.26 3.25 9.50
CA GLY A 390 3.02 1.95 10.11
C GLY A 390 2.08 1.01 9.35
N VAL A 391 1.61 1.39 8.16
CA VAL A 391 0.76 0.52 7.33
C VAL A 391 1.63 -0.25 6.32
N PRO A 392 1.74 -1.58 6.44
CA PRO A 392 2.52 -2.35 5.48
C PRO A 392 1.82 -2.44 4.13
N HIS A 393 2.59 -2.34 3.05
CA HIS A 393 2.16 -2.71 1.71
C HIS A 393 2.85 -4.00 1.29
N PRO A 394 2.12 -5.13 1.13
CA PRO A 394 2.70 -6.40 0.77
C PRO A 394 3.27 -6.31 -0.65
N LEU A 395 4.36 -7.03 -0.86
CA LEU A 395 4.96 -7.22 -2.16
C LEU A 395 5.04 -8.72 -2.46
N ASP A 396 4.94 -9.05 -3.74
CA ASP A 396 5.23 -10.39 -4.19
C ASP A 396 6.76 -10.58 -4.26
N ALA A 397 7.25 -11.60 -3.55
CA ALA A 397 8.63 -12.02 -3.69
C ALA A 397 8.80 -12.74 -5.04
N ASN A 398 9.55 -12.13 -5.95
CA ASN A 398 9.83 -12.74 -7.24
C ASN A 398 10.78 -13.95 -7.06
N PRO A 399 10.69 -14.97 -7.93
CA PRO A 399 11.71 -16.00 -8.00
C PRO A 399 13.08 -15.39 -8.31
N LEU A 400 14.11 -15.96 -7.71
CA LEU A 400 15.48 -15.48 -7.84
C LEU A 400 16.16 -16.20 -9.01
N THR A 401 16.48 -15.44 -10.07
CA THR A 401 17.35 -15.96 -11.13
C THR A 401 18.80 -15.63 -10.78
N LEU A 402 19.60 -16.64 -10.45
CA LEU A 402 21.00 -16.46 -10.06
C LEU A 402 21.91 -16.36 -11.27
N THR A 403 21.88 -15.22 -11.95
CA THR A 403 22.80 -14.92 -13.05
C THR A 403 23.88 -13.95 -12.63
N ALA A 404 25.05 -14.10 -13.25
CA ALA A 404 26.14 -13.16 -13.13
C ALA A 404 25.69 -11.81 -13.70
N CYS A 405 26.23 -10.72 -13.18
CA CYS A 405 25.96 -9.39 -13.72
C CYS A 405 27.20 -8.79 -14.38
N SER A 406 26.96 -7.79 -15.23
CA SER A 406 27.95 -7.06 -16.02
C SER A 406 27.71 -5.56 -15.88
N GLU A 407 28.60 -4.72 -16.43
CA GLU A 407 28.37 -3.27 -16.47
C GLU A 407 27.05 -2.88 -17.17
N ALA A 408 26.53 -3.75 -18.06
CA ALA A 408 25.27 -3.53 -18.77
C ALA A 408 24.04 -4.06 -18.01
N GLY A 409 24.20 -4.58 -16.78
CA GLY A 409 23.13 -5.22 -16.00
C GLY A 409 23.28 -6.74 -15.94
N PRO A 410 22.20 -7.49 -15.61
CA PRO A 410 22.25 -8.95 -15.52
C PRO A 410 22.68 -9.56 -16.86
N SER A 411 23.49 -10.62 -16.79
CA SER A 411 23.85 -11.45 -17.94
C SER A 411 23.00 -12.72 -17.97
N ASP A 412 23.03 -13.45 -19.08
CA ASP A 412 22.41 -14.79 -19.17
C ASP A 412 23.32 -15.90 -18.59
N VAL A 413 24.48 -15.55 -18.04
CA VAL A 413 25.46 -16.52 -17.53
C VAL A 413 25.04 -16.94 -16.12
N PRO A 414 24.74 -18.22 -15.87
CA PRO A 414 24.41 -18.69 -14.52
C PRO A 414 25.59 -18.52 -13.56
N LEU A 415 25.28 -18.17 -12.31
CA LEU A 415 26.27 -18.23 -11.24
C LEU A 415 26.64 -19.70 -10.95
N PRO A 416 27.91 -19.99 -10.61
CA PRO A 416 28.34 -21.34 -10.27
C PRO A 416 27.68 -21.84 -8.97
N ALA A 417 27.79 -23.15 -8.71
CA ALA A 417 27.39 -23.70 -7.42
C ALA A 417 28.15 -23.01 -6.26
N GLY A 418 27.47 -22.73 -5.16
CA GLY A 418 28.03 -21.96 -4.06
C GLY A 418 26.98 -21.38 -3.11
N THR A 419 27.46 -20.66 -2.10
CA THR A 419 26.62 -19.93 -1.15
C THR A 419 26.78 -18.43 -1.40
N TYR A 420 25.65 -17.73 -1.50
CA TYR A 420 25.58 -16.31 -1.80
C TYR A 420 24.81 -15.57 -0.71
N THR A 421 25.19 -14.32 -0.46
CA THR A 421 24.40 -13.37 0.31
C THR A 421 23.55 -12.55 -0.65
N VAL A 422 22.23 -12.53 -0.45
CA VAL A 422 21.28 -11.84 -1.30
C VAL A 422 20.70 -10.65 -0.56
N TYR A 423 20.73 -9.48 -1.20
CA TYR A 423 20.17 -8.23 -0.69
C TYR A 423 18.91 -7.89 -1.50
N PRO A 424 17.71 -8.01 -0.92
CA PRO A 424 16.48 -7.61 -1.61
C PRO A 424 16.38 -6.08 -1.67
N SER A 425 15.83 -5.58 -2.76
CA SER A 425 15.60 -4.14 -2.97
C SER A 425 14.35 -3.85 -3.75
N VAL A 426 13.86 -2.62 -3.56
CA VAL A 426 12.78 -2.01 -4.34
C VAL A 426 13.30 -0.70 -4.91
N TRP A 427 13.07 -0.47 -6.21
CA TRP A 427 13.49 0.76 -6.86
C TRP A 427 12.53 1.90 -6.53
N THR A 428 13.12 3.06 -6.30
CA THR A 428 12.44 4.32 -6.01
C THR A 428 12.81 5.33 -7.09
N LEU A 429 11.80 5.85 -7.79
CA LEU A 429 11.97 6.89 -8.81
C LEU A 429 11.69 8.28 -8.22
N SER A 430 10.72 8.37 -7.32
CA SER A 430 10.49 9.57 -6.53
C SER A 430 9.97 9.23 -5.13
N LEU A 431 10.27 10.10 -4.17
CA LEU A 431 9.82 10.01 -2.77
C LEU A 431 9.43 11.40 -2.28
N GLN A 432 8.19 11.53 -1.81
CA GLN A 432 7.62 12.75 -1.24
C GLN A 432 6.97 12.45 0.11
N VAL A 433 7.26 13.26 1.12
CA VAL A 433 6.63 13.12 2.44
C VAL A 433 5.69 14.30 2.70
N HIS A 434 4.42 14.01 2.97
CA HIS A 434 3.39 14.97 3.36
C HIS A 434 3.24 14.91 4.87
N ALA A 435 3.76 15.91 5.57
CA ALA A 435 3.74 15.96 7.04
C ALA A 435 3.51 17.40 7.53
N ALA A 436 2.66 17.55 8.54
CA ALA A 436 2.33 18.85 9.15
C ALA A 436 1.91 19.92 8.13
N GLY A 437 1.09 19.54 7.14
CA GLY A 437 0.58 20.43 6.08
C GLY A 437 1.63 20.90 5.08
N ARG A 438 2.77 20.20 4.98
CA ARG A 438 3.85 20.49 4.03
C ARG A 438 4.28 19.25 3.27
N THR A 439 4.58 19.44 1.99
CA THR A 439 5.23 18.43 1.13
C THR A 439 6.74 18.62 1.15
N HIS A 440 7.46 17.52 1.35
CA HIS A 440 8.91 17.46 1.32
C HIS A 440 9.35 16.50 0.20
N ASP A 441 9.98 17.04 -0.85
CA ASP A 441 10.60 16.24 -1.90
C ASP A 441 11.93 15.65 -1.39
N VAL A 442 11.93 14.37 -1.04
CA VAL A 442 13.15 13.67 -0.59
C VAL A 442 13.96 13.19 -1.79
N GLN A 443 13.27 12.70 -2.81
CA GLN A 443 13.87 12.28 -4.07
C GLN A 443 12.98 12.75 -5.23
N PRO A 444 13.38 13.78 -5.97
CA PRO A 444 12.58 14.29 -7.08
C PRO A 444 12.66 13.34 -8.28
N LEU A 445 11.64 13.32 -9.13
CA LEU A 445 11.59 12.46 -10.33
C LEU A 445 12.76 12.71 -11.31
N SER A 446 13.36 13.89 -11.27
CA SER A 446 14.52 14.26 -12.09
C SER A 446 15.86 13.67 -11.61
N SER A 447 15.88 13.02 -10.44
CA SER A 447 17.08 12.41 -9.89
C SER A 447 17.33 11.02 -10.49
N GLU A 448 18.54 10.51 -10.31
CA GLU A 448 18.82 9.11 -10.62
C GLU A 448 17.94 8.20 -9.75
N PRO A 449 17.39 7.10 -10.30
CA PRO A 449 16.66 6.12 -9.52
C PRO A 449 17.49 5.62 -8.35
N GLY A 450 16.89 5.62 -7.16
CA GLY A 450 17.47 5.07 -5.94
C GLY A 450 16.80 3.76 -5.55
N MET A 451 17.20 3.19 -4.42
CA MET A 451 16.65 1.95 -3.91
C MET A 451 16.49 1.96 -2.39
N VAL A 452 15.46 1.25 -1.93
CA VAL A 452 15.33 0.79 -0.54
C VAL A 452 15.88 -0.63 -0.46
N LEU A 453 16.75 -0.90 0.51
CA LEU A 453 17.42 -2.20 0.68
C LEU A 453 16.90 -2.90 1.94
N GLY A 454 16.40 -4.12 1.78
CA GLY A 454 15.99 -4.97 2.89
C GLY A 454 17.18 -5.66 3.55
N ALA A 455 16.90 -6.37 4.66
CA ALA A 455 17.92 -7.18 5.33
C ALA A 455 18.41 -8.32 4.41
N PRO A 456 19.72 -8.63 4.40
CA PRO A 456 20.24 -9.70 3.56
C PRO A 456 19.85 -11.09 4.09
N PHE A 457 19.75 -12.06 3.18
CA PHE A 457 19.57 -13.48 3.49
C PHE A 457 20.52 -14.37 2.68
N THR A 458 20.66 -15.62 3.08
CA THR A 458 21.59 -16.57 2.43
C THR A 458 20.86 -17.49 1.46
N VAL A 459 21.45 -17.72 0.28
CA VAL A 459 20.97 -18.68 -0.73
C VAL A 459 22.09 -19.67 -1.05
N THR A 460 21.75 -20.94 -1.25
CA THR A 460 22.72 -21.98 -1.66
C THR A 460 22.33 -22.61 -3.00
N VAL A 461 23.31 -22.77 -3.89
CA VAL A 461 23.17 -23.39 -5.20
C VAL A 461 24.00 -24.66 -5.27
N GLY A 462 23.36 -25.77 -5.63
CA GLY A 462 23.95 -27.09 -5.79
C GLY A 462 24.35 -27.43 -7.22
#